data_AF-A0AAD1SD45-F1
#
_entry.id   AF-A0AAD1SD45-F1
#
_cell.length_a   1.000
_cell.length_b   1.000
_cell.length_c   1.000
_cell.angle_alpha   90.00
_cell.angle_beta   90.00
_cell.angle_gamma   90.00
#
_symmetry.space_group_name_H-M   'P 1'
#
loop_
_entity.id
_entity.type
_entity.pdbx_description
1 polymer ?
#
loop_
_entity_poly.entity_id
_entity_poly.type
_entity_poly.pdbx_seq_one_letter_code
_entity_poly.pdbx_strand_id
1 'polypeptide(L)'
;MLEEHKDYPSPTLDPRERTNISYPKGLGLDDFTMKFFVILLVLSPGAVLSNECINECSLTDPTSLNSLMQSVVEMVLKNAQIVCTDVLQRGDLATCPEGTTPASCSCGSACGSWDVRSGTTCHCQCHKIDWTSARCCKVAAKKK
;
A
#
# COMPACT_ATOMS: atom_id res chain seq x y z
N MET A 1 38.63 17.54 20.37
CA MET A 1 37.81 16.57 19.62
C MET A 1 37.35 15.55 20.64
N LEU A 2 36.17 15.77 21.24
CA LEU A 2 35.56 14.87 22.22
C LEU A 2 34.30 14.31 21.53
N GLU A 3 34.28 13.01 21.27
CA GLU A 3 33.12 12.30 20.76
C GLU A 3 32.15 12.03 21.91
N GLU A 4 30.90 12.47 21.76
CA GLU A 4 29.82 12.21 22.70
C GLU A 4 29.09 10.94 22.25
N HIS A 5 29.28 9.84 23.01
CA HIS A 5 28.52 8.60 22.88
C HIS A 5 27.06 8.87 23.26
N LYS A 6 26.15 8.94 22.28
CA LYS A 6 24.71 8.95 22.54
C LYS A 6 24.18 7.53 22.67
N ASP A 7 23.82 7.19 23.90
CA ASP A 7 23.07 6.00 24.30
C ASP A 7 21.66 6.05 23.67
N TYR A 8 21.31 5.05 22.87
CA TYR A 8 19.98 4.92 22.26
C TYR A 8 19.12 4.01 23.15
N PRO A 9 17.95 4.46 23.65
CA PRO A 9 17.06 3.60 24.41
C PRO A 9 16.40 2.54 23.51
N SER A 10 16.44 1.28 23.96
CA SER A 10 15.72 0.17 23.34
C SER A 10 14.20 0.35 23.44
N PRO A 11 13.43 0.02 22.38
CA PRO A 11 11.98 0.08 22.43
C PRO A 11 11.41 -1.02 23.32
N THR A 12 10.73 -0.63 24.40
CA THR A 12 9.89 -1.49 25.21
C THR A 12 8.58 -1.77 24.46
N LEU A 13 8.38 -3.03 24.07
CA LEU A 13 7.13 -3.52 23.48
C LEU A 13 6.03 -3.56 24.56
N ASP A 14 4.91 -2.90 24.29
CA ASP A 14 3.71 -2.92 25.14
C ASP A 14 3.04 -4.33 25.10
N PRO A 15 2.82 -5.01 26.24
CA PRO A 15 2.20 -6.34 26.29
C PRO A 15 0.68 -6.36 26.01
N ARG A 16 0.04 -5.24 25.64
CA ARG A 16 -1.42 -5.12 25.60
C ARG A 16 -2.06 -5.00 24.22
N GLU A 17 -1.41 -5.45 23.15
CA GLU A 17 -2.05 -5.59 21.85
C GLU A 17 -2.51 -7.05 21.64
N ARG A 18 -3.64 -7.38 22.28
CA ARG A 18 -4.32 -8.67 22.12
C ARG A 18 -5.01 -8.70 20.75
N THR A 19 -4.46 -9.49 19.86
CA THR A 19 -4.96 -9.76 18.50
C THR A 19 -6.40 -10.27 18.52
N ASN A 20 -7.32 -9.52 17.91
CA ASN A 20 -8.61 -10.04 17.46
C ASN A 20 -8.51 -10.35 15.97
N ILE A 21 -8.08 -11.57 15.65
CA ILE A 21 -8.14 -12.10 14.29
C ILE A 21 -9.60 -12.48 14.02
N SER A 22 -10.29 -11.66 13.25
CA SER A 22 -11.62 -11.97 12.72
C SER A 22 -11.45 -12.83 11.46
N TYR A 23 -11.78 -14.12 11.56
CA TYR A 23 -11.84 -15.01 10.39
C TYR A 23 -13.07 -14.66 9.54
N PRO A 24 -12.96 -14.58 8.20
CA PRO A 24 -14.13 -14.44 7.35
C PRO A 24 -15.01 -15.68 7.51
N LYS A 25 -16.29 -15.46 7.82
CA LYS A 25 -17.31 -16.49 7.83
C LYS A 25 -17.37 -17.14 6.45
N GLY A 26 -17.26 -18.46 6.42
CA GLY A 26 -17.24 -19.27 5.21
C GLY A 26 -18.40 -18.92 4.27
N LEU A 27 -18.08 -18.77 3.00
CA LEU A 27 -19.06 -18.75 1.91
C LEU A 27 -19.81 -20.07 1.93
N GLY A 28 -21.06 -20.05 2.39
CA GLY A 28 -21.98 -21.17 2.28
C GLY A 28 -22.34 -21.36 0.81
N LEU A 29 -21.59 -22.21 0.11
CA LEU A 29 -21.97 -22.75 -1.18
C LEU A 29 -23.01 -23.85 -0.92
N ASP A 30 -24.23 -23.61 -1.37
CA ASP A 30 -25.34 -24.55 -1.30
C ASP A 30 -25.08 -25.81 -2.15
N ASP A 31 -25.59 -26.96 -1.69
CA ASP A 31 -25.42 -28.28 -2.32
C ASP A 31 -25.95 -28.34 -3.76
N PHE A 32 -26.85 -27.42 -4.14
CA PHE A 32 -27.39 -27.32 -5.50
C PHE A 32 -26.37 -26.73 -6.48
N THR A 33 -25.64 -25.70 -6.05
CA THR A 33 -24.54 -25.09 -6.83
C THR A 33 -23.44 -26.10 -7.12
N MET A 34 -23.04 -26.94 -6.14
CA MET A 34 -21.97 -27.93 -6.33
C MET A 34 -22.34 -29.00 -7.38
N LYS A 35 -23.59 -29.46 -7.39
CA LYS A 35 -24.09 -30.45 -8.35
C LYS A 35 -24.20 -29.88 -9.76
N PHE A 36 -24.59 -28.61 -9.90
CA PHE A 36 -24.64 -27.92 -11.19
C PHE A 36 -23.26 -27.79 -11.84
N PHE A 37 -22.23 -27.45 -11.04
CA PHE A 37 -20.85 -27.39 -11.52
C PHE A 37 -20.33 -28.76 -11.96
N VAL A 38 -20.64 -29.83 -11.23
CA VAL A 38 -20.23 -31.20 -11.60
C VAL A 38 -20.93 -31.66 -12.89
N ILE A 39 -22.22 -31.33 -13.07
CA ILE A 39 -22.95 -31.67 -14.30
C ILE A 39 -22.41 -30.90 -15.51
N LEU A 40 -22.05 -29.62 -15.35
CA LEU A 40 -21.42 -28.82 -16.41
C LEU A 40 -20.03 -29.36 -16.82
N LEU A 41 -19.27 -29.91 -15.88
CA LEU A 41 -17.97 -30.54 -16.17
C LEU A 41 -18.09 -31.89 -16.88
N VAL A 42 -19.21 -32.63 -16.66
CA VAL A 42 -19.43 -33.95 -17.26
C VAL A 42 -20.08 -33.87 -18.65
N LEU A 43 -20.81 -32.79 -18.95
CA LEU A 43 -21.56 -32.62 -20.20
C LEU A 43 -20.89 -31.74 -21.27
N SER A 44 -19.59 -31.42 -21.17
CA SER A 44 -18.85 -30.86 -22.31
C SER A 44 -18.21 -31.99 -23.12
N PRO A 45 -18.76 -32.39 -24.29
CA PRO A 45 -18.06 -33.26 -25.22
C PRO A 45 -16.86 -32.48 -25.77
N GLY A 46 -15.74 -33.18 -25.94
CA GLY A 46 -14.43 -32.59 -26.20
C GLY A 46 -14.39 -31.51 -27.28
N ALA A 47 -13.72 -30.42 -26.93
CA ALA A 47 -12.80 -29.73 -27.83
C ALA A 47 -11.38 -29.97 -27.28
N VAL A 48 -10.91 -31.20 -27.44
CA VAL A 48 -9.47 -31.46 -27.61
C VAL A 48 -9.18 -31.22 -29.09
N LEU A 49 -7.93 -30.87 -29.43
CA LEU A 49 -7.41 -30.27 -30.68
C LEU A 49 -7.42 -28.72 -30.57
N SER A 50 -6.32 -28.08 -30.18
CA SER A 50 -5.02 -28.11 -30.86
C SER A 50 -3.80 -28.26 -29.93
N ASN A 51 -2.89 -29.17 -30.28
CA ASN A 51 -1.45 -29.01 -30.03
C ASN A 51 -1.02 -27.70 -30.75
N GLU A 52 -0.27 -26.74 -30.22
CA GLU A 52 0.85 -26.79 -29.28
C GLU A 52 0.79 -25.66 -28.23
N CYS A 53 0.89 -26.02 -26.96
CA CYS A 53 1.52 -25.23 -25.90
C CYS A 53 2.10 -26.21 -24.88
N ILE A 54 2.83 -27.22 -25.36
CA ILE A 54 3.56 -28.18 -24.53
C ILE A 54 4.99 -28.20 -25.05
N ASN A 55 5.71 -27.11 -24.78
CA ASN A 55 7.12 -27.07 -24.42
C ASN A 55 7.56 -25.60 -24.35
N GLU A 56 7.97 -25.20 -23.14
CA GLU A 56 8.59 -23.92 -22.77
C GLU A 56 7.69 -22.67 -22.61
N CYS A 57 6.77 -22.76 -21.65
CA CYS A 57 6.59 -21.64 -20.70
C CYS A 57 7.00 -22.13 -19.29
N SER A 58 8.14 -22.80 -19.20
CA SER A 58 8.70 -23.11 -17.88
C SER A 58 9.39 -21.85 -17.38
N LEU A 59 8.75 -21.11 -16.46
CA LEU A 59 9.36 -19.99 -15.73
C LEU A 59 10.51 -20.46 -14.80
N THR A 60 11.08 -21.63 -15.06
CA THR A 60 12.26 -22.18 -14.39
C THR A 60 13.55 -21.59 -14.93
N ASP A 61 13.51 -20.95 -16.11
CA ASP A 61 14.65 -20.19 -16.62
C ASP A 61 14.67 -18.77 -16.01
N PRO A 62 15.69 -18.43 -15.18
CA PRO A 62 15.76 -17.13 -14.53
C PRO A 62 15.86 -15.97 -15.54
N THR A 63 16.41 -16.20 -16.74
CA THR A 63 16.49 -15.17 -17.78
C THR A 63 15.14 -14.83 -18.39
N SER A 64 14.30 -15.84 -18.70
CA SER A 64 12.93 -15.63 -19.18
C SER A 64 12.02 -14.99 -18.12
N LEU A 65 12.18 -15.35 -16.84
CA LEU A 65 11.44 -14.70 -15.75
C LEU A 65 11.80 -13.21 -15.60
N ASN A 66 13.09 -12.88 -15.65
CA ASN A 66 13.55 -11.51 -15.49
C ASN A 66 13.04 -10.57 -16.60
N SER A 67 13.03 -11.04 -17.85
CA SER A 67 12.54 -10.23 -18.98
C SER A 67 11.04 -9.95 -18.87
N LEU A 68 10.26 -10.93 -18.41
CA LEU A 68 8.83 -10.75 -18.11
C LEU A 68 8.62 -9.77 -16.96
N MET A 69 9.38 -9.90 -15.86
CA MET A 69 9.29 -8.95 -14.74
C MET A 69 9.63 -7.53 -15.17
N GLN A 70 10.66 -7.33 -16.00
CA GLN A 70 10.99 -6.01 -16.55
C GLN A 70 9.83 -5.42 -17.35
N SER A 71 9.22 -6.21 -18.26
CA SER A 71 8.08 -5.74 -19.06
C SER A 71 6.87 -5.37 -18.20
N VAL A 72 6.55 -6.17 -17.17
CA VAL A 72 5.46 -5.89 -16.23
C VAL A 72 5.77 -4.64 -15.40
N VAL A 73 7.01 -4.49 -14.92
CA VAL A 73 7.43 -3.30 -14.16
C VAL A 73 7.31 -2.04 -15.01
N GLU A 74 7.75 -2.07 -16.28
CA GLU A 74 7.59 -0.93 -17.19
C GLU A 74 6.11 -0.57 -17.41
N MET A 75 5.24 -1.58 -17.59
CA MET A 75 3.80 -1.37 -17.73
C MET A 75 3.19 -0.75 -16.47
N VAL A 76 3.54 -1.25 -15.29
CA VAL A 76 3.04 -0.74 -14.00
C VAL A 76 3.53 0.68 -13.77
N LEU A 77 4.81 0.96 -13.96
CA LEU A 77 5.40 2.30 -13.78
C LEU A 77 4.79 3.31 -14.76
N LYS A 78 4.57 2.92 -16.02
CA LYS A 78 3.92 3.77 -17.02
C LYS A 78 2.49 4.15 -16.61
N ASN A 79 1.80 3.29 -15.86
CA ASN A 79 0.45 3.51 -15.38
C ASN A 79 0.38 3.98 -13.92
N ALA A 80 1.51 4.16 -13.24
CA ALA A 80 1.56 4.73 -11.90
C ALA A 80 1.57 6.26 -11.96
N GLN A 81 0.92 6.89 -10.98
CA GLN A 81 0.97 8.32 -10.75
C GLN A 81 1.02 8.61 -9.25
N ILE A 82 1.63 9.72 -8.87
CA ILE A 82 1.55 10.24 -7.51
C ILE A 82 0.29 11.11 -7.43
N VAL A 83 -0.63 10.75 -6.54
CA VAL A 83 -1.84 11.53 -6.25
C VAL A 83 -1.67 12.16 -4.89
N CYS A 84 -1.91 13.46 -4.81
CA CYS A 84 -1.78 14.21 -3.57
C CYS A 84 -3.05 15.00 -3.26
N THR A 85 -3.31 15.18 -1.96
CA THR A 85 -4.38 15.98 -1.40
C THR A 85 -3.84 16.78 -0.22
N ASP A 86 -4.35 17.98 0.00
CA ASP A 86 -4.00 18.76 1.18
C ASP A 86 -4.98 18.48 2.32
N VAL A 87 -4.45 18.29 3.52
CA VAL A 87 -5.23 18.24 4.76
C VAL A 87 -4.90 19.48 5.56
N LEU A 88 -5.86 20.40 5.65
CA LEU A 88 -5.76 21.60 6.47
C LEU A 88 -6.47 21.37 7.81
N GLN A 89 -5.79 21.66 8.91
CA GLN A 89 -6.33 21.57 10.28
C GLN A 89 -5.97 22.82 11.08
N ARG A 90 -6.79 23.16 12.08
CA ARG A 90 -6.46 24.22 13.04
C ARG A 90 -5.42 23.73 14.04
N GLY A 91 -4.60 24.65 14.52
CA GLY A 91 -3.52 24.33 15.46
C GLY A 91 -2.26 23.83 14.77
N ASP A 92 -1.38 23.21 15.55
CA ASP A 92 -0.01 22.82 15.20
C ASP A 92 0.11 21.42 14.57
N LEU A 93 -1.00 20.69 14.41
CA LEU A 93 -1.00 19.32 13.89
C LEU A 93 -1.91 19.18 12.68
N ALA A 94 -1.45 18.45 11.66
CA ALA A 94 -2.30 17.96 10.58
C ALA A 94 -1.92 16.52 10.20
N THR A 95 -2.87 15.60 10.29
CA THR A 95 -2.63 14.16 10.06
C THR A 95 -3.15 13.75 8.69
N CYS A 96 -2.29 13.09 7.91
CA CYS A 96 -2.70 12.50 6.64
C CYS A 96 -3.64 11.31 6.86
N PRO A 97 -4.63 11.10 5.97
CA PRO A 97 -5.50 9.93 6.05
C PRO A 97 -4.71 8.65 5.79
N GLU A 98 -5.28 7.53 6.23
CA GLU A 98 -4.70 6.20 6.04
C GLU A 98 -4.37 5.92 4.57
N GLY A 99 -3.22 5.28 4.33
CA GLY A 99 -2.74 4.97 2.98
C GLY A 99 -2.15 6.16 2.22
N THR A 100 -1.90 7.29 2.90
CA THR A 100 -1.13 8.42 2.36
C THR A 100 -0.03 8.84 3.34
N THR A 101 1.04 9.43 2.83
CA THR A 101 2.14 9.96 3.64
C THR A 101 2.35 11.45 3.39
N PRO A 102 2.76 12.23 4.40
CA PRO A 102 3.13 13.63 4.21
C PRO A 102 4.35 13.74 3.29
N ALA A 103 4.20 14.41 2.16
CA ALA A 103 5.30 14.80 1.27
C ALA A 103 5.88 16.17 1.67
N SER A 104 5.06 17.05 2.24
CA SER A 104 5.47 18.33 2.81
C SER A 104 4.45 18.82 3.83
N CYS A 105 4.87 19.77 4.67
CA CYS A 105 4.01 20.48 5.60
C CYS A 105 4.10 21.99 5.34
N SER A 106 3.04 22.70 5.67
CA SER A 106 2.99 24.17 5.69
C SER A 106 2.31 24.62 6.97
N CYS A 107 2.80 25.70 7.55
CA CYS A 107 2.33 26.23 8.82
C CYS A 107 1.84 27.66 8.63
N GLY A 108 0.81 28.02 9.40
CA GLY A 108 0.38 29.40 9.52
C GLY A 108 1.39 30.27 10.27
N SER A 109 1.03 31.54 10.46
CA SER A 109 1.85 32.52 11.18
C SER A 109 3.29 32.67 10.66
N ALA A 110 3.50 32.46 9.36
CA ALA A 110 4.81 32.46 8.69
C ALA A 110 5.85 31.51 9.32
N CYS A 111 5.41 30.44 9.98
CA CYS A 111 6.30 29.43 10.55
C CYS A 111 6.88 28.52 9.46
N GLY A 112 8.20 28.42 9.38
CA GLY A 112 8.90 27.50 8.47
C GLY A 112 9.41 26.22 9.15
N SER A 113 9.26 26.10 10.46
CA SER A 113 9.80 24.98 11.26
C SER A 113 8.72 23.94 11.52
N TRP A 114 8.91 22.75 10.95
CA TRP A 114 7.99 21.63 11.09
C TRP A 114 8.73 20.28 11.07
N ASP A 115 8.09 19.26 11.63
CA ASP A 115 8.53 17.86 11.58
C ASP A 115 7.35 16.93 11.24
N VAL A 116 7.65 15.68 10.91
CA VAL A 116 6.65 14.62 10.71
C VAL A 116 6.72 13.63 11.86
N ARG A 117 5.62 13.50 12.61
CA ARG A 117 5.45 12.56 13.73
C ARG A 117 4.77 11.29 13.26
N SER A 118 5.25 10.16 13.78
CA SER A 118 4.69 8.83 13.51
C SER A 118 4.49 8.52 12.01
N GLY A 119 5.32 9.12 11.16
CA GLY A 119 5.28 8.97 9.69
C GLY A 119 4.04 9.55 8.97
N THR A 120 3.09 10.14 9.69
CA THR A 120 1.76 10.48 9.15
C THR A 120 1.27 11.87 9.51
N THR A 121 1.82 12.49 10.56
CA THR A 121 1.31 13.75 11.10
C THR A 121 2.34 14.87 10.96
N CYS A 122 2.00 15.92 10.25
CA CYS A 122 2.75 17.17 10.25
C CYS A 122 2.59 17.86 11.61
N HIS A 123 3.69 18.34 12.17
CA HIS A 123 3.73 19.11 13.40
C HIS A 123 4.52 20.40 13.18
N CYS A 124 3.85 21.55 13.36
CA CYS A 124 4.46 22.88 13.28
C CYS A 124 5.04 23.28 14.64
N GLN A 125 6.32 23.62 14.68
CA GLN A 125 7.07 23.76 15.94
C GLN A 125 7.04 25.16 16.54
N CYS A 126 6.61 26.17 15.78
CA CYS A 126 6.58 27.55 16.30
C CYS A 126 5.47 27.74 17.33
N HIS A 127 5.57 28.81 18.11
CA HIS A 127 4.51 29.16 19.06
C HIS A 127 3.29 29.77 18.34
N LYS A 128 2.09 29.52 18.91
CA LYS A 128 0.82 30.12 18.49
C LYS A 128 0.46 29.88 17.01
N ILE A 129 0.63 28.65 16.54
CA ILE A 129 0.20 28.24 15.20
C ILE A 129 -1.34 28.31 15.11
N ASP A 130 -1.82 29.05 14.12
CA ASP A 130 -3.23 29.20 13.77
C ASP A 130 -3.74 27.99 12.97
N TRP A 131 -2.94 27.48 12.03
CA TRP A 131 -3.26 26.30 11.24
C TRP A 131 -2.01 25.55 10.77
N THR A 132 -2.20 24.28 10.44
CA THR A 132 -1.21 23.40 9.83
C THR A 132 -1.82 22.72 8.61
N SER A 133 -1.06 22.60 7.53
CA SER A 133 -1.44 21.90 6.30
C SER A 133 -0.44 20.79 6.01
N ALA A 134 -0.93 19.58 5.75
CA ALA A 134 -0.15 18.44 5.30
C ALA A 134 -0.44 18.13 3.84
N ARG A 135 0.60 18.06 2.99
CA ARG A 135 0.50 17.58 1.61
C ARG A 135 0.60 16.06 1.61
N CYS A 136 -0.54 15.37 1.58
CA CYS A 136 -0.63 13.93 1.70
C CYS A 136 -0.62 13.27 0.33
N CYS A 137 0.34 12.37 0.06
CA CYS A 137 0.49 11.74 -1.24
C CYS A 137 0.47 10.21 -1.15
N LYS A 138 0.12 9.57 -2.27
CA LYS A 138 0.26 8.13 -2.48
C LYS A 138 0.53 7.81 -3.94
N VAL A 139 1.10 6.64 -4.20
CA VAL A 139 1.15 6.08 -5.56
C VAL A 139 -0.20 5.43 -5.86
N ALA A 140 -0.78 5.77 -7.00
CA ALA A 140 -2.05 5.22 -7.48
C ALA A 140 -1.96 4.94 -8.99
N ALA A 141 -2.87 4.13 -9.52
CA ALA A 141 -3.00 3.96 -10.96
C ALA A 141 -3.55 5.24 -11.61
N LYS A 142 -3.07 5.56 -12.82
CA LYS A 142 -3.63 6.61 -13.67
C LYS A 142 -5.09 6.29 -13.97
N LYS A 143 -5.98 7.27 -13.74
CA LYS A 143 -7.38 7.17 -14.21
C LYS A 143 -7.37 7.45 -15.72
N LYS A 144 -7.94 6.54 -16.51
CA LYS A 144 -8.17 6.72 -17.94
C LYS A 144 -9.31 7.71 -18.18
#